data_AF-A0A0N0XV34-F1
#
_entry.id   AF-A0A0N0XV34-F1
#
_cell.length_a   1.000
_cell.length_b   1.000
_cell.length_c   1.000
_cell.angle_alpha   90.00
_cell.angle_beta   90.00
_cell.angle_gamma   90.00
#
_symmetry.space_group_name_H-M   'P 1'
#
loop_
_entity.id
_entity.type
_entity.pdbx_description
1 polymer ?
#
loop_
_entity_poly.entity_id
_entity_poly.type
_entity_poly.pdbx_seq_one_letter_code
_entity_poly.pdbx_strand_id
1 'polypeptide(L)'
;MARALERDAGALLADYRAGMWTPSSQERGLAEDLARGHWSGSWFREGLRGAPVEVRVGRLADVLDPAASVLEEAGGFSGRAVLLLRQLLDAISPEP
;
A
#
# COMPACT_ATOMS: atom_id res chain seq x y z
N MET A 1 -8.35 9.29 -9.73
CA MET A 1 -7.17 8.79 -8.99
C MET A 1 -7.15 7.26 -8.88
N ALA A 2 -8.30 6.60 -8.70
CA ALA A 2 -8.40 5.14 -8.61
C ALA A 2 -7.72 4.31 -9.74
N ARG A 3 -7.80 4.74 -11.01
CA ARG A 3 -7.11 4.04 -12.13
C ARG A 3 -5.58 4.12 -12.07
N ALA A 4 -5.04 5.21 -11.52
CA ALA A 4 -3.59 5.35 -11.34
C ALA A 4 -3.15 4.38 -10.23
N LEU A 5 -3.82 4.43 -9.08
CA LEU A 5 -3.60 3.50 -7.98
C LEU A 5 -3.68 2.03 -8.40
N GLU A 6 -4.68 1.67 -9.23
CA GLU A 6 -4.80 0.30 -9.76
C GLU A 6 -3.55 -0.12 -10.55
N ARG A 7 -3.03 0.76 -11.42
CA ARG A 7 -1.81 0.49 -12.18
C ARG A 7 -0.59 0.42 -11.30
N ASP A 8 -0.45 1.35 -10.34
CA ASP A 8 0.74 1.46 -9.51
C ASP A 8 0.83 0.29 -8.51
N ALA A 9 -0.28 -0.04 -7.83
CA ALA A 9 -0.36 -1.22 -6.98
C ALA A 9 -0.17 -2.52 -7.78
N GLY A 10 -0.77 -2.59 -8.97
CA GLY A 10 -0.62 -3.74 -9.88
C GLY A 10 0.82 -3.93 -10.35
N ALA A 11 1.51 -2.85 -10.72
CA ALA A 11 2.90 -2.87 -11.14
C ALA A 11 3.83 -3.26 -9.99
N LEU A 12 3.63 -2.68 -8.80
CA LEU A 12 4.46 -2.99 -7.65
C LEU A 12 4.28 -4.45 -7.17
N LEU A 13 3.06 -4.98 -7.23
CA LEU A 13 2.78 -6.40 -6.96
C LEU A 13 3.44 -7.31 -8.01
N ALA A 14 3.44 -6.93 -9.29
CA ALA A 14 4.12 -7.68 -10.33
C ALA A 14 5.64 -7.68 -10.12
N ASP A 15 6.22 -6.53 -9.79
CA ASP A 15 7.65 -6.40 -9.47
C ASP A 15 8.05 -7.26 -8.27
N TYR A 16 7.23 -7.28 -7.22
CA TYR A 16 7.43 -8.15 -6.06
C TYR A 16 7.44 -9.63 -6.48
N ARG A 17 6.42 -10.08 -7.21
CA ARG A 17 6.30 -11.47 -7.67
C ARG A 17 7.41 -11.90 -8.63
N ALA A 18 7.94 -10.97 -9.41
CA ALA A 18 9.06 -11.20 -10.32
C ALA A 18 10.43 -11.12 -9.62
N GLY A 19 10.49 -10.77 -8.33
CA GLY A 19 11.74 -10.55 -7.60
C GLY A 19 12.51 -9.29 -8.01
N MET A 20 11.89 -8.40 -8.78
CA MET A 20 12.48 -7.13 -9.21
C MET A 20 12.42 -6.05 -8.12
N TRP A 21 11.55 -6.25 -7.13
CA TRP A 21 11.50 -5.43 -5.93
C TRP A 21 11.40 -6.32 -4.70
N THR A 22 12.24 -6.02 -3.71
CA THR A 22 12.22 -6.68 -2.40
C THR A 22 11.89 -5.62 -1.35
N PRO A 23 10.75 -5.72 -0.66
CA PRO A 23 10.40 -4.80 0.41
C PRO A 23 11.37 -4.98 1.58
N SER A 24 11.82 -3.86 2.13
CA SER A 24 12.62 -3.81 3.35
C SER A 24 11.83 -4.32 4.56
N SER A 25 12.52 -4.70 5.64
CA SER A 25 11.87 -5.15 6.88
C SER A 25 10.90 -4.10 7.44
N GLN A 26 11.21 -2.81 7.26
CA GLN A 26 10.37 -1.71 7.72
C GLN A 26 9.13 -1.52 6.84
N GLU A 27 9.25 -1.65 5.51
CA GLU A 27 8.09 -1.66 4.60
C GLU A 27 7.17 -2.86 4.88
N ARG A 28 7.74 -4.03 5.20
CA ARG A 28 6.97 -5.21 5.59
C ARG A 28 6.20 -5.02 6.89
N GLY A 29 6.83 -4.41 7.90
CA GLY A 29 6.17 -4.07 9.16
C GLY A 29 5.02 -3.08 8.96
N LEU A 30 5.26 -2.01 8.18
CA LEU A 30 4.18 -1.08 7.82
C LEU A 30 3.04 -1.80 7.07
N ALA A 31 3.36 -2.69 6.14
CA ALA A 31 2.36 -3.43 5.40
C ALA A 31 1.52 -4.34 6.29
N GLU A 32 2.14 -5.02 7.26
CA GLU A 32 1.47 -5.85 8.27
C GLU A 32 0.49 -5.02 9.14
N ASP A 33 0.93 -3.87 9.64
CA ASP A 33 0.09 -2.97 10.43
C ASP A 33 -1.12 -2.49 9.61
N LEU A 34 -0.88 -2.10 8.36
CA LEU A 34 -1.94 -1.67 7.44
C LEU A 34 -2.89 -2.81 7.07
N ALA A 35 -2.39 -4.03 6.89
CA ALA A 35 -3.21 -5.20 6.56
C ALA A 35 -4.17 -5.60 7.69
N ARG A 36 -3.82 -5.32 8.94
CA ARG A 36 -4.63 -5.62 10.13
C ARG A 36 -5.64 -4.53 10.50
N GLY A 37 -5.39 -3.28 10.11
CA GLY A 37 -6.23 -2.14 10.46
C GLY A 37 -7.51 -2.00 9.63
N HIS A 38 -8.40 -1.10 10.06
CA HIS A 38 -9.54 -0.67 9.26
C HIS A 38 -9.06 0.35 8.22
N TRP A 39 -9.26 0.06 6.94
CA TRP A 39 -8.74 0.89 5.86
C TRP A 39 -9.52 2.19 5.73
N SER A 40 -8.91 3.29 6.16
CA SER A 40 -9.34 4.66 5.90
C SER A 40 -8.15 5.49 5.40
N GLY A 41 -8.42 6.62 4.75
CA GLY A 41 -7.34 7.50 4.30
C GLY A 41 -6.54 8.06 5.46
N SER A 42 -7.21 8.35 6.59
CA SER A 42 -6.55 8.72 7.83
C SER A 42 -5.60 7.64 8.34
N TRP A 43 -6.03 6.37 8.35
CA TRP A 43 -5.20 5.24 8.77
C TRP A 43 -3.92 5.11 7.94
N PHE A 44 -4.05 5.25 6.61
CA PHE A 44 -2.90 5.18 5.70
C PHE A 44 -1.94 6.36 5.91
N ARG A 45 -2.45 7.58 6.08
CA ARG A 45 -1.62 8.76 6.36
C ARG A 45 -0.94 8.68 7.71
N GLU A 46 -1.62 8.14 8.73
CA GLU A 46 -1.04 7.93 10.05
C GLU A 46 0.10 6.91 10.00
N GLY A 47 -0.12 5.78 9.32
CA GLY A 47 0.92 4.78 9.09
C GLY A 47 2.15 5.37 8.36
N LEU A 48 1.93 6.13 7.29
CA LEU A 48 3.02 6.82 6.57
C LEU A 48 3.73 7.86 7.44
N ARG A 49 2.99 8.67 8.21
CA ARG A 49 3.58 9.69 9.09
C ARG A 49 4.41 9.07 10.22
N GLY A 50 3.99 7.92 10.74
CA GLY A 50 4.71 7.16 11.76
C GLY A 50 5.90 6.36 11.23
N ALA A 51 6.01 6.17 9.92
CA ALA A 51 7.05 5.35 9.32
C ALA A 51 8.42 6.05 9.27
N PRO A 52 9.53 5.29 9.36
CA PRO A 52 10.88 5.80 9.13
C PRO A 52 11.01 6.53 7.78
N VAL A 53 12.00 7.43 7.66
CA VAL A 53 12.18 8.22 6.42
C VAL A 53 12.44 7.32 5.22
N GLU A 54 13.14 6.21 5.42
CA GLU A 54 13.48 5.21 4.42
C GLU A 54 12.24 4.56 3.81
N VAL A 55 11.20 4.34 4.62
CA VAL A 55 9.91 3.83 4.17
C VAL A 55 9.13 4.91 3.44
N ARG A 56 9.13 6.15 3.96
CA ARG A 56 8.40 7.28 3.38
C ARG A 56 8.90 7.70 1.99
N VAL A 57 10.16 7.42 1.67
CA VAL A 57 10.74 7.65 0.32
C VAL A 57 10.83 6.37 -0.51
N GLY A 58 10.28 5.26 0.01
CA GLY A 58 10.30 3.95 -0.63
C GLY A 58 9.14 3.74 -1.60
N ARG A 59 9.26 2.69 -2.43
CA ARG A 59 8.27 2.37 -3.46
C ARG A 59 6.89 2.03 -2.89
N LEU A 60 6.83 1.51 -1.66
CA LEU A 60 5.54 1.25 -1.00
C LEU A 60 4.82 2.57 -0.68
N ALA A 61 5.52 3.60 -0.21
CA ALA A 61 4.91 4.90 0.11
C ALA A 61 4.33 5.59 -1.13
N ASP A 62 4.99 5.46 -2.30
CA ASP A 62 4.49 5.97 -3.59
C ASP A 62 3.12 5.41 -3.96
N VAL A 63 2.76 4.21 -3.47
CA VAL A 63 1.44 3.59 -3.68
C VAL A 63 0.46 3.94 -2.56
N LEU A 64 0.93 4.00 -1.31
CA LEU A 64 0.09 4.26 -0.13
C LEU A 64 -0.42 5.70 -0.05
N ASP A 65 0.36 6.70 -0.47
CA ASP A 65 -0.05 8.11 -0.40
C ASP A 65 -1.22 8.43 -1.35
N PRO A 66 -1.20 8.00 -2.63
CA PRO A 66 -2.39 8.07 -3.49
C PRO A 66 -3.56 7.23 -2.98
N ALA A 67 -3.29 6.08 -2.36
CA ALA A 67 -4.34 5.23 -1.78
C ALA A 67 -5.11 5.95 -0.67
N ALA A 68 -4.42 6.69 0.20
CA ALA A 68 -5.05 7.48 1.24
C ALA A 68 -6.01 8.53 0.69
N SER A 69 -5.67 9.15 -0.44
CA SER A 69 -6.54 10.13 -1.10
C SER A 69 -7.76 9.45 -1.74
N VAL A 70 -7.59 8.31 -2.39
CA VAL A 70 -8.68 7.51 -2.97
C VAL A 70 -9.65 6.99 -1.90
N LEU A 71 -9.12 6.66 -0.71
CA LEU A 71 -9.89 6.23 0.45
C LEU A 71 -10.83 7.33 1.01
N GLU A 72 -10.50 8.61 0.78
CA GLU A 72 -11.28 9.76 1.28
C GLU A 72 -12.27 10.31 0.25
N GLU A 73 -12.15 9.93 -1.03
CA GLU A 73 -13.07 10.38 -2.07
C GLU A 73 -14.49 9.82 -1.83
N ALA A 74 -15.49 10.74 -1.78
CA ALA A 74 -16.90 10.40 -1.70
C ALA A 74 -17.34 9.69 -2.99
N GLY A 75 -17.40 8.37 -2.95
CA GLY A 75 -17.64 7.51 -4.12
C GLY A 75 -17.09 6.11 -3.98
N GLY A 76 -16.22 5.89 -2.98
CA GLY A 76 -15.67 4.58 -2.65
C GLY A 76 -14.63 4.13 -3.68
N PHE A 77 -13.71 3.28 -3.24
CA PHE A 77 -12.73 2.71 -4.14
C PHE A 77 -13.39 2.01 -5.35
N SER A 78 -12.71 2.04 -6.50
CA SER A 78 -12.96 0.97 -7.47
C SER A 78 -12.59 -0.35 -6.81
N GLY A 79 -13.51 -1.33 -6.80
CA GLY A 79 -13.28 -2.61 -6.12
C GLY A 79 -11.96 -3.28 -6.55
N ARG A 80 -11.53 -3.05 -7.79
CA ARG A 80 -10.27 -3.56 -8.33
C ARG A 80 -9.02 -2.91 -7.72
N ALA A 81 -9.03 -1.59 -7.47
CA ALA A 81 -7.90 -0.91 -6.84
C ALA A 81 -7.71 -1.38 -5.39
N VAL A 82 -8.81 -1.56 -4.63
CA VAL A 82 -8.74 -2.15 -3.27
C VAL A 82 -8.14 -3.54 -3.33
N LEU A 83 -8.64 -4.38 -4.23
CA LEU A 83 -8.22 -5.76 -4.32
C LEU A 83 -6.74 -5.89 -4.64
N LEU A 84 -6.22 -5.07 -5.56
CA LEU A 84 -4.79 -5.07 -5.87
C LEU A 84 -3.94 -4.54 -4.72
N LEU A 85 -4.38 -3.46 -4.06
CA LEU A 85 -3.69 -2.93 -2.90
C LEU A 85 -3.68 -3.95 -1.75
N ARG A 86 -4.77 -4.70 -1.58
CA ARG A 86 -4.90 -5.75 -0.56
C ARG A 86 -3.99 -6.92 -0.87
N GLN A 87 -4.00 -7.39 -2.11
CA GLN A 87 -3.07 -8.42 -2.56
C GLN A 87 -1.61 -8.01 -2.43
N LEU A 88 -1.28 -6.74 -2.70
CA LEU A 88 0.06 -6.20 -2.51
C LEU A 88 0.47 -6.28 -1.04
N LEU A 89 -0.35 -5.72 -0.15
CA LEU A 89 -0.06 -5.70 1.29
C LEU A 89 0.03 -7.11 1.86
N ASP A 90 -0.95 -7.97 1.59
CA ASP A 90 -0.94 -9.36 2.06
C ASP A 90 0.24 -10.16 1.49
N ALA A 91 0.71 -9.88 0.27
CA ALA A 91 1.86 -10.58 -0.33
C ALA A 91 3.19 -10.18 0.31
N ILE A 92 3.32 -8.94 0.78
CA ILE A 92 4.58 -8.43 1.36
C ILE A 92 4.59 -8.50 2.88
N SER A 93 3.43 -8.60 3.54
CA SER A 93 3.31 -8.88 4.96
C SER A 93 3.88 -10.28 5.26
N PRO A 94 4.72 -10.42 6.31
CA PRO A 94 5.16 -11.73 6.74
C PRO A 94 3.96 -12.57 7.22
N GLU A 95 3.88 -13.83 6.79
CA GLU A 95 2.99 -14.79 7.44
C GLU A 95 3.47 -15.02 8.89
N PRO A 96 2.56 -15.14 9.87
CA PRO A 96 2.90 -15.36 11.27
C PRO A 96 3.62 -16.68 11.52
#